data_AF-A0A529S8Q7-F1
#
_entry.id   AF-A0A529S8Q7-F1
#
_cell.length_a   1.000
_cell.length_b   1.000
_cell.length_c   1.000
_cell.angle_alpha   90.00
_cell.angle_beta   90.00
_cell.angle_gamma   90.00
#
_symmetry.space_group_name_H-M   'P 1'
#
loop_
_entity.id
_entity.type
_entity.pdbx_description
1 polymer ?
#
loop_
_entity_poly.entity_id
_entity_poly.type
_entity_poly.pdbx_seq_one_letter_code
_entity_poly.pdbx_strand_id
1 'polypeptide(L)'
;HAPHAPAEKAALYAAFADTPGGMPGLQTLLATMLRLVDEGLIALPELVRMCARNPAERFGLGRRKGRIAAGYDADLLILDPRRCST
;
A
#
# COMPACT_ATOMS: atom_id res chain seq x y z
N HIS A 1 5.80 -5.03 3.99
CA HIS A 1 6.92 -4.87 3.04
C HIS A 1 8.16 -5.45 3.68
N ALA A 2 8.73 -6.49 3.10
CA ALA A 2 9.92 -7.17 3.62
C ALA A 2 10.73 -7.73 2.44
N PRO A 3 11.40 -6.87 1.67
CA PRO A 3 12.17 -7.30 0.52
C PRO A 3 13.45 -8.03 0.97
N HIS A 4 13.89 -8.97 0.14
CA HIS A 4 15.16 -9.65 0.25
C HIS A 4 15.88 -9.54 -1.09
N ALA A 5 17.21 -9.55 -1.07
CA ALA A 5 18.01 -9.53 -2.28
C ALA A 5 17.74 -10.78 -3.13
N PRO A 6 17.89 -10.69 -4.47
CA PRO A 6 17.76 -11.85 -5.34
C PRO A 6 18.69 -13.02 -4.94
N ALA A 7 19.90 -12.72 -4.49
CA ALA A 7 20.86 -13.72 -4.03
C ALA A 7 20.37 -14.48 -2.78
N GLU A 8 19.72 -13.79 -1.84
CA GLU A 8 19.12 -14.41 -0.66
C GLU A 8 17.97 -15.33 -1.08
N LYS A 9 17.10 -14.86 -1.99
CA LYS A 9 16.00 -15.70 -2.49
C LYS A 9 16.45 -16.90 -3.32
N ALA A 10 17.59 -16.80 -3.99
CA ALA A 10 18.14 -17.84 -4.85
C ALA A 10 19.12 -18.79 -4.15
N ALA A 11 19.45 -18.53 -2.88
CA ALA A 11 20.33 -19.40 -2.11
C ALA A 11 19.70 -20.79 -1.92
N LEU A 12 20.57 -21.80 -1.76
CA LEU A 12 20.13 -23.15 -1.42
C LEU A 12 19.84 -23.22 0.08
N TYR A 13 18.61 -23.59 0.41
CA TYR A 13 18.14 -23.80 1.78
C TYR A 13 17.88 -25.27 2.03
N ALA A 14 18.15 -25.75 3.25
CA ALA A 14 17.95 -27.14 3.62
C ALA A 14 16.46 -27.52 3.65
N ALA A 15 15.60 -26.60 4.08
CA ALA A 15 14.15 -26.73 4.02
C ALA A 15 13.48 -25.44 3.54
N PHE A 16 12.24 -25.55 3.05
CA PHE A 16 11.43 -24.39 2.65
C PHE A 16 11.23 -23.39 3.80
N ALA A 17 11.10 -23.88 5.04
CA ALA A 17 10.94 -23.04 6.22
C ALA A 17 12.15 -22.13 6.50
N ASP A 18 13.32 -22.48 5.98
CA ASP A 18 14.55 -21.67 6.13
C ASP A 18 14.66 -20.59 5.05
N THR A 19 13.81 -20.65 4.00
CA THR A 19 13.81 -19.63 2.94
C THR A 19 13.27 -18.31 3.50
N PRO A 20 13.96 -17.18 3.33
CA PRO A 20 13.53 -15.91 3.89
C PRO A 20 12.17 -15.50 3.33
N GLY A 21 11.16 -15.40 4.20
CA GLY A 21 9.81 -14.97 3.84
C GLY A 21 9.72 -13.47 3.57
N GLY A 22 8.95 -13.09 2.56
CA GLY A 22 8.66 -11.67 2.26
C GLY A 22 8.80 -11.29 0.78
N MET A 23 8.20 -10.16 0.43
CA MET A 23 8.24 -9.55 -0.90
C MET A 23 8.22 -8.01 -0.83
N PRO A 24 8.73 -7.31 -1.87
CA PRO A 24 8.48 -5.88 -2.05
C PRO A 24 6.99 -5.60 -2.30
N GLY A 25 6.55 -4.36 -2.09
CA GLY A 25 5.15 -4.02 -2.30
C GLY A 25 4.71 -2.63 -1.81
N LEU A 26 5.55 -1.94 -1.03
CA LEU A 26 5.19 -0.61 -0.53
C LEU A 26 4.98 0.40 -1.67
N GLN A 27 5.89 0.42 -2.65
CA GLN A 27 5.81 1.30 -3.81
C GLN A 27 4.63 0.95 -4.74
N THR A 28 4.32 -0.34 -4.90
CA THR A 28 3.33 -0.80 -5.88
C THR A 28 1.89 -0.83 -5.34
N LEU A 29 1.70 -0.76 -4.01
CA LEU A 29 0.38 -0.86 -3.37
C LEU A 29 -0.67 0.06 -4.01
N LEU A 30 -0.36 1.35 -4.14
CA LEU A 30 -1.31 2.33 -4.66
C LEU A 30 -1.68 2.06 -6.13
N ALA A 31 -0.69 1.77 -6.98
CA ALA A 31 -0.93 1.45 -8.39
C ALA A 31 -1.79 0.19 -8.53
N THR A 32 -1.51 -0.86 -7.75
CA THR A 32 -2.33 -2.08 -7.73
C THR A 32 -3.77 -1.79 -7.29
N MET A 33 -3.97 -0.98 -6.25
CA MET A 33 -5.32 -0.63 -5.78
C MET A 33 -6.08 0.24 -6.79
N LEU A 34 -5.40 1.17 -7.47
CA LEU A 34 -6.00 1.99 -8.52
C LEU A 34 -6.45 1.15 -9.71
N ARG A 35 -5.69 0.10 -10.08
CA ARG A 35 -6.14 -0.86 -11.10
C ARG A 35 -7.46 -1.53 -10.74
N LEU A 36 -7.66 -1.89 -9.47
CA LEU A 36 -8.94 -2.45 -9.02
C LEU A 36 -10.10 -1.43 -9.12
N VAL A 37 -9.79 -0.13 -8.97
CA VAL A 37 -10.76 0.95 -9.20
C VAL A 37 -11.07 1.07 -10.69
N ASP A 38 -10.06 1.07 -11.54
CA ASP A 38 -10.21 1.17 -13.00
C ASP A 38 -10.98 -0.02 -13.59
N GLU A 39 -10.76 -1.22 -13.05
CA GLU A 39 -11.49 -2.45 -13.41
C GLU A 39 -12.91 -2.51 -12.79
N GLY A 40 -13.30 -1.49 -12.00
CA GLY A 40 -14.63 -1.38 -11.40
C GLY A 40 -14.91 -2.36 -10.24
N LEU A 41 -13.87 -3.04 -9.74
CA LEU A 41 -13.99 -4.00 -8.64
C LEU A 41 -14.18 -3.33 -7.29
N ILE A 42 -13.65 -2.12 -7.11
CA ILE A 42 -13.86 -1.25 -5.96
C ILE A 42 -14.09 0.19 -6.39
N ALA A 43 -14.79 0.99 -5.58
CA ALA A 43 -14.88 2.43 -5.82
C ALA A 43 -13.65 3.16 -5.26
N LEU A 44 -13.31 4.33 -5.81
CA LEU A 44 -12.20 5.16 -5.30
C LEU A 44 -12.30 5.48 -3.78
N PRO A 45 -13.49 5.80 -3.21
CA PRO A 45 -13.62 6.01 -1.77
C PRO A 45 -13.30 4.77 -0.93
N GLU A 46 -13.52 3.56 -1.48
CA GLU A 46 -13.16 2.31 -0.81
C GLU A 46 -11.65 2.12 -0.74
N LEU A 47 -10.90 2.49 -1.79
CA LEU A 47 -9.43 2.55 -1.76
C LEU A 47 -8.96 3.47 -0.63
N VAL A 48 -9.49 4.70 -0.56
CA VAL A 48 -9.12 5.68 0.49
C VAL A 48 -9.45 5.12 1.89
N ARG A 49 -10.60 4.46 2.02
CA ARG A 49 -11.03 3.83 3.28
C ARG A 49 -10.05 2.73 3.70
N MET A 50 -9.66 1.84 2.79
CA MET A 50 -8.77 0.72 3.06
C MET A 50 -7.31 1.14 3.33
N CYS A 51 -6.79 2.10 2.57
CA CYS A 51 -5.37 2.45 2.58
C CYS A 51 -5.02 3.62 3.51
N ALA A 52 -5.97 4.48 3.87
CA ALA A 52 -5.70 5.66 4.69
C ALA A 52 -6.57 5.73 5.95
N ARG A 53 -7.90 5.78 5.80
CA ARG A 53 -8.81 6.00 6.94
C ARG A 53 -8.81 4.86 7.94
N ASN A 54 -9.04 3.62 7.51
CA ASN A 54 -9.13 2.48 8.42
C ASN A 54 -7.82 2.22 9.17
N PRO A 55 -6.63 2.25 8.54
CA PRO A 55 -5.38 2.16 9.27
C PRO A 55 -5.22 3.27 10.30
N ALA A 56 -5.52 4.52 9.94
CA ALA A 56 -5.42 5.64 10.88
C ALA A 56 -6.29 5.41 12.12
N GLU A 57 -7.55 4.99 11.97
CA GLU A 57 -8.44 4.70 13.10
C GLU A 57 -7.92 3.51 13.94
N ARG A 58 -7.55 2.40 13.28
CA ARG A 58 -7.12 1.16 13.97
C ARG A 58 -5.84 1.33 14.78
N PHE A 59 -4.95 2.21 14.34
CA PHE A 59 -3.70 2.50 15.05
C PHE A 59 -3.78 3.74 15.95
N GLY A 60 -4.99 4.27 16.20
CA GLY A 60 -5.19 5.40 17.13
C GLY A 60 -4.77 6.78 16.58
N LEU A 61 -4.54 6.87 15.26
CA LEU A 61 -4.11 8.08 14.55
C LEU A 61 -5.28 8.84 13.90
N GLY A 62 -6.52 8.33 13.98
CA GLY A 62 -7.70 8.88 13.29
C GLY A 62 -8.07 10.32 13.65
N ARG A 63 -7.55 10.86 14.77
CA ARG A 63 -7.72 12.27 15.15
C ARG A 63 -6.90 13.24 14.29
N ARG A 64 -5.85 12.75 13.62
CA ARG A 64 -4.92 13.58 12.83
C ARG A 64 -4.62 13.04 11.43
N LYS A 65 -4.82 11.75 11.15
CA LYS A 65 -4.48 11.13 9.86
C LYS A 65 -5.69 10.51 9.17
N GLY A 66 -5.54 10.24 7.87
CA GLY A 66 -6.53 9.48 7.08
C GLY A 66 -7.75 10.26 6.61
N ARG A 67 -7.72 11.60 6.67
CA ARG A 67 -8.78 12.49 6.19
C ARG A 67 -8.21 13.84 5.73
N ILE A 68 -8.81 14.41 4.69
CA ILE A 68 -8.56 15.79 4.26
C ILE A 68 -9.59 16.69 4.94
N ALA A 69 -9.20 17.34 6.04
CA ALA A 69 -10.02 18.27 6.79
C ALA A 69 -9.15 19.22 7.61
N ALA A 70 -9.69 20.39 7.99
CA ALA A 70 -8.99 21.30 8.90
C ALA A 70 -8.64 20.60 10.23
N GLY A 71 -7.44 20.84 10.73
CA GLY A 71 -6.91 20.22 11.95
C GLY A 71 -6.26 18.84 11.77
N TYR A 72 -6.29 18.26 10.57
CA TYR A 72 -5.58 17.02 10.23
C TYR A 72 -4.17 17.32 9.66
N ASP A 73 -3.29 16.33 9.73
CA ASP A 73 -1.95 16.40 9.15
C ASP A 73 -2.03 16.55 7.62
N ALA A 74 -1.12 17.34 7.05
CA ALA A 74 -1.04 17.60 5.61
C ALA A 74 -0.39 16.45 4.82
N ASP A 75 -0.72 15.20 5.17
CA ASP A 75 -0.27 14.00 4.45
C ASP A 75 -1.17 13.80 3.22
N LEU A 76 -0.89 14.57 2.17
CA LEU A 76 -1.70 14.64 0.96
C LEU A 76 -1.02 13.93 -0.22
N LEU A 77 -1.83 13.27 -1.05
CA LEU A 77 -1.42 12.66 -2.30
C LEU A 77 -2.20 13.30 -3.44
N ILE A 78 -1.49 13.77 -4.46
CA ILE A 78 -2.08 14.26 -5.71
C ILE A 78 -1.95 13.14 -6.75
N LEU A 79 -3.10 12.69 -7.26
CA LEU A 79 -3.18 11.64 -8.29
C LEU A 79 -3.56 12.28 -9.63
N ASP A 80 -2.77 12.01 -10.68
CA ASP A 80 -3.18 12.28 -12.06
C ASP A 80 -3.71 10.98 -12.67
N PRO A 81 -5.04 10.82 -12.86
CA PRO A 81 -5.64 9.58 -13.35
C PRO A 81 -5.30 9.30 -14.82
N ARG A 82 -4.73 10.28 -15.54
CA ARG A 82 -4.34 10.12 -16.96
C ARG A 82 -2.88 9.72 -17.12
N ARG A 83 -2.10 9.75 -16.03
CA ARG A 83 -0.68 9.44 -16.07
C ARG A 83 -0.48 7.99 -15.68
N CYS A 84 -0.17 7.16 -16.67
CA CYS A 84 0.17 5.76 -16.43
C CYS A 84 1.50 5.70 -15.64
N SER A 85 1.47 5.08 -14.47
CA SER A 85 2.68 4.75 -13.71
C SER A 85 3.33 3.54 -14.39
N THR A 86 4.30 3.76 -15.27
CA THR A 86 5.24 2.71 -15.71
C THR A 86 6.12 2.25 -14.56
#